data_AF-A0A1F5LML7-F1
#
_entry.id   AF-A0A1F5LML7-F1
#
_cell.length_a   1.000
_cell.length_b   1.000
_cell.length_c   1.000
_cell.angle_alpha   90.00
_cell.angle_beta   90.00
_cell.angle_gamma   90.00
#
_symmetry.space_group_name_H-M   'P 1'
#
loop_
_entity.id
_entity.type
_entity.pdbx_description
1 polymer ?
#
loop_
_entity_poly.entity_id
_entity_poly.type
_entity_poly.pdbx_seq_one_letter_code
_entity_poly.pdbx_strand_id
1 'polypeptide(L)'
;MSESLTGNKNIETLDAQMKDCLSTFEAHPQYPDHPTIFFIYDFIRNTHNQLKGVDPAKFYAGDKASRDAVQEVIGRNGFAAMLTGDTTGKLAMLTGGDPANPADFGEDIKAKTKIMAGSD
;
A
#
# COMPACT_ATOMS: atom_id res chain seq x y z
N MET A 1 21.39 -13.25 -17.13
CA MET A 1 21.12 -11.98 -16.43
C MET A 1 19.69 -12.07 -15.96
N SER A 2 19.47 -12.22 -14.66
CA SER A 2 18.14 -12.26 -14.07
C SER A 2 17.45 -10.92 -14.29
N GLU A 3 16.41 -10.89 -15.11
CA GLU A 3 15.39 -9.86 -15.01
C GLU A 3 14.89 -9.89 -13.56
N SER A 4 15.23 -8.84 -12.82
CA SER A 4 14.82 -8.66 -11.44
C SER A 4 13.29 -8.69 -11.40
N LEU A 5 12.71 -9.42 -10.45
CA LEU A 5 11.27 -9.59 -10.19
C LEU A 5 10.53 -8.29 -9.78
N THR A 6 11.02 -7.15 -10.21
CA THR A 6 10.43 -5.82 -10.05
C THR A 6 10.11 -5.31 -11.44
N GLY A 7 9.05 -5.87 -12.04
CA GLY A 7 8.56 -5.44 -13.35
C GLY A 7 8.32 -3.94 -13.36
N ASN A 8 9.22 -3.19 -14.00
CA ASN A 8 9.13 -1.79 -14.44
C ASN A 8 8.17 -0.85 -13.68
N LYS A 9 8.12 -0.92 -12.35
CA LYS A 9 7.35 0.04 -11.55
C LYS A 9 8.14 1.33 -11.44
N ASN A 10 7.87 2.25 -12.36
CA ASN A 10 8.32 3.62 -12.27
C ASN A 10 7.46 4.39 -11.25
N ILE A 11 7.93 5.58 -10.87
CA ILE A 11 7.32 6.39 -9.81
C ILE A 11 5.87 6.76 -10.18
N GLU A 12 5.60 7.01 -11.46
CA GLU A 12 4.29 7.42 -11.95
C GLU A 12 3.27 6.28 -11.87
N THR A 13 3.68 5.05 -12.17
CA THR A 13 2.82 3.87 -12.04
C THR A 13 2.47 3.62 -10.58
N LEU A 14 3.45 3.71 -9.67
CA LEU A 14 3.21 3.57 -8.24
C LEU A 14 2.29 4.67 -7.72
N ASP A 15 2.49 5.93 -8.13
CA ASP A 15 1.65 7.06 -7.73
C ASP A 15 0.18 6.83 -8.14
N ALA A 16 -0.05 6.42 -9.39
CA ALA A 16 -1.37 6.14 -9.91
C ALA A 16 -2.06 4.98 -9.16
N GLN A 17 -1.35 3.87 -8.94
CA GLN A 17 -1.87 2.70 -8.22
C GLN A 17 -2.21 3.04 -6.76
N MET A 18 -1.36 3.80 -6.07
CA MET A 18 -1.59 4.21 -4.69
C MET A 18 -2.76 5.19 -4.57
N LYS A 19 -2.87 6.15 -5.49
CA LYS A 19 -4.00 7.08 -5.54
C LYS A 19 -5.33 6.36 -5.77
N ASP A 20 -5.34 5.41 -6.69
CA ASP A 20 -6.51 4.59 -7.01
C ASP A 20 -6.92 3.71 -5.81
N CYS A 21 -5.96 3.10 -5.11
CA CYS A 21 -6.24 2.35 -3.89
C CYS A 21 -6.82 3.24 -2.77
N LEU A 22 -6.24 4.42 -2.52
CA LEU A 22 -6.75 5.35 -1.51
C LEU A 22 -8.20 5.76 -1.79
N SER A 23 -8.54 5.98 -3.06
CA SER A 23 -9.90 6.32 -3.49
C SER A 23 -10.90 5.20 -3.16
N THR A 24 -10.49 3.93 -3.23
CA THR A 24 -11.37 2.81 -2.81
C THR A 24 -11.58 2.70 -1.31
N PHE A 25 -10.58 3.09 -0.50
CA PHE A 25 -10.78 3.21 0.95
C PHE A 25 -11.75 4.33 1.28
N GLU A 26 -11.63 5.48 0.61
CA GLU A 26 -12.54 6.63 0.80
C GLU A 26 -13.99 6.33 0.41
N ALA A 27 -14.19 5.40 -0.53
CA ALA A 27 -15.52 4.90 -0.92
C ALA A 27 -16.04 3.77 -0.03
N HIS A 28 -15.22 3.23 0.89
CA HIS A 28 -15.61 2.08 1.71
C HIS A 28 -16.66 2.48 2.76
N PRO A 29 -17.77 1.72 2.95
CA PRO A 29 -18.87 2.11 3.84
C PRO A 29 -18.47 2.32 5.31
N GLN A 30 -17.39 1.67 5.74
CA GLN A 30 -16.88 1.73 7.11
C GLN A 30 -15.74 2.75 7.30
N TYR A 31 -15.33 3.45 6.24
CA TYR A 31 -14.36 4.54 6.34
C TYR A 31 -15.08 5.86 6.66
N PRO A 32 -14.54 6.73 7.55
CA PRO A 32 -13.30 6.58 8.30
C PRO A 32 -13.47 5.96 9.70
N ASP A 33 -14.69 5.60 10.10
CA ASP A 33 -15.00 5.31 11.51
C ASP A 33 -14.45 3.96 12.00
N HIS A 34 -14.18 3.00 11.11
CA HIS A 34 -13.62 1.72 11.50
C HIS A 34 -12.11 1.79 11.69
N PRO A 35 -11.58 1.50 12.90
CA PRO A 35 -10.20 1.80 13.27
C PRO A 35 -9.16 1.06 12.40
N THR A 36 -9.40 -0.22 12.13
CA THR A 36 -8.51 -1.03 11.27
C THR A 36 -8.48 -0.55 9.82
N ILE A 37 -9.62 -0.13 9.27
CA ILE A 37 -9.71 0.38 7.89
C ILE A 37 -9.01 1.72 7.80
N PHE A 38 -9.26 2.60 8.75
CA PHE A 38 -8.56 3.89 8.84
C PHE A 38 -7.05 3.72 9.01
N PHE A 39 -6.60 2.77 9.84
CA PHE A 39 -5.18 2.49 10.02
C PHE A 39 -4.48 2.11 8.70
N ILE A 40 -5.08 1.20 7.92
CA ILE A 40 -4.49 0.80 6.63
C ILE A 40 -4.54 1.94 5.61
N TYR A 41 -5.65 2.69 5.56
CA TYR A 41 -5.74 3.89 4.74
C TYR A 41 -4.60 4.87 5.06
N ASP A 42 -4.41 5.19 6.35
CA ASP A 42 -3.40 6.15 6.77
C ASP A 42 -1.98 5.64 6.51
N PHE A 43 -1.73 4.33 6.69
CA PHE A 43 -0.47 3.69 6.33
C PHE A 43 -0.15 3.84 4.84
N ILE A 44 -1.11 3.56 3.94
CA ILE A 44 -0.95 3.71 2.49
C ILE A 44 -0.78 5.19 2.13
N ARG A 45 -1.55 6.10 2.74
CA ARG A 45 -1.47 7.55 2.52
C ARG A 45 -0.10 8.11 2.88
N ASN A 46 0.44 7.72 4.03
CA ASN A 46 1.77 8.14 4.47
C ASN A 46 2.87 7.56 3.57
N THR A 47 2.71 6.32 3.11
CA THR A 47 3.62 5.70 2.12
C THR A 47 3.55 6.44 0.77
N HIS A 48 2.36 6.88 0.34
CA HIS A 48 2.19 7.65 -0.89
C HIS A 48 2.86 9.02 -0.79
N ASN A 49 2.76 9.67 0.38
CA ASN A 49 3.47 10.92 0.64
C ASN A 49 4.99 10.74 0.60
N GLN A 50 5.51 9.59 1.06
CA GLN A 50 6.92 9.25 0.92
C GLN A 50 7.33 9.14 -0.55
N LEU A 51 6.53 8.45 -1.38
CA LEU A 51 6.77 8.36 -2.83
C LEU A 51 6.81 9.74 -3.49
N LYS A 52 5.87 10.63 -3.15
CA LYS A 52 5.81 12.01 -3.66
C LYS A 52 7.01 12.87 -3.25
N GLY A 53 7.70 12.49 -2.18
CA GLY A 53 8.94 13.14 -1.74
C GLY A 53 10.17 12.72 -2.56
N VAL A 54 10.07 11.68 -3.40
CA VAL A 54 11.18 11.23 -4.25
C VAL A 54 11.31 12.16 -5.44
N ASP A 55 12.55 12.60 -5.72
CA ASP A 55 12.88 13.33 -6.94
C ASP A 55 12.99 12.33 -8.12
N PRO A 56 12.08 12.40 -9.12
CA PRO A 56 12.10 11.44 -10.22
C PRO A 56 13.37 11.52 -11.06
N ALA A 57 13.93 12.71 -11.26
CA ALA A 57 15.15 12.88 -12.05
C ALA A 57 16.34 12.17 -11.38
N LYS A 58 16.46 12.27 -10.04
CA LYS A 58 17.49 11.55 -9.29
C LYS A 58 17.29 10.05 -9.30
N PHE A 59 16.05 9.58 -9.15
CA PHE A 59 15.72 8.16 -9.25
C PHE A 59 16.15 7.57 -10.61
N TYR A 60 15.78 8.23 -11.70
CA TYR A 60 16.15 7.80 -13.06
C TYR A 60 17.64 7.93 -13.34
N ALA A 61 18.32 8.91 -12.74
CA ALA A 61 19.78 9.04 -12.78
C ALA A 61 20.51 7.98 -11.94
N GLY A 62 19.79 7.15 -11.19
CA GLY A 62 20.36 6.06 -10.40
C GLY A 62 20.86 6.47 -9.02
N ASP A 63 20.45 7.64 -8.52
CA ASP A 63 20.77 8.08 -7.16
C ASP A 63 20.32 7.05 -6.13
N LYS A 64 21.25 6.66 -5.25
CA LYS A 64 21.03 5.58 -4.28
C LYS A 64 19.89 5.92 -3.31
N ALA A 65 19.87 7.13 -2.77
CA ALA A 65 18.87 7.52 -1.78
C ALA A 65 17.46 7.51 -2.40
N SER A 66 17.32 8.00 -3.62
CA SER A 66 16.05 7.99 -4.36
C SER A 66 15.59 6.56 -4.68
N ARG A 67 16.52 5.66 -5.04
CA ARG A 67 16.21 4.24 -5.28
C ARG A 67 15.81 3.51 -4.00
N ASP A 68 16.51 3.72 -2.90
CA ASP A 68 16.20 3.12 -1.61
C ASP A 68 14.80 3.55 -1.13
N ALA A 69 14.45 4.83 -1.31
CA ALA A 69 13.14 5.35 -0.96
C ALA A 69 12.01 4.68 -1.78
N VAL A 70 12.19 4.50 -3.09
CA VAL A 70 11.22 3.79 -3.93
C VAL A 70 11.12 2.30 -3.55
N GLN A 71 12.24 1.65 -3.23
CA GLN A 71 12.23 0.27 -2.75
C GLN A 71 11.49 0.12 -1.42
N GLU A 72 11.63 1.08 -0.51
CA GLU A 72 10.85 1.10 0.73
C GLU A 72 9.34 1.22 0.45
N VAL A 73 8.94 2.08 -0.47
CA VAL A 73 7.53 2.21 -0.90
C VAL A 73 7.01 0.88 -1.45
N ILE A 74 7.77 0.19 -2.28
CA ILE A 74 7.39 -1.13 -2.81
C ILE A 74 7.22 -2.15 -1.67
N GLY A 75 8.17 -2.19 -0.73
CA GLY A 75 8.09 -3.09 0.44
C GLY A 75 6.87 -2.81 1.32
N ARG A 76 6.56 -1.53 1.55
CA ARG A 76 5.37 -1.10 2.30
C ARG A 76 4.08 -1.45 1.57
N ASN A 77 4.04 -1.36 0.24
CA ASN A 77 2.89 -1.81 -0.55
C ASN A 77 2.68 -3.33 -0.43
N GLY A 78 3.76 -4.12 -0.46
CA GLY A 78 3.71 -5.56 -0.20
C GLY A 78 3.17 -5.88 1.20
N PHE A 79 3.61 -5.12 2.21
CA PHE A 79 3.10 -5.27 3.57
C PHE A 79 1.61 -4.91 3.68
N ALA A 80 1.16 -3.82 3.04
CA ALA A 80 -0.25 -3.44 3.00
C ALA A 80 -1.12 -4.56 2.39
N ALA A 81 -0.68 -5.17 1.29
CA ALA A 81 -1.38 -6.30 0.69
C ALA A 81 -1.53 -7.48 1.66
N MET A 82 -0.44 -7.83 2.37
CA MET A 82 -0.47 -8.87 3.41
C MET A 82 -1.47 -8.52 4.53
N LEU A 83 -1.48 -7.27 5.00
CA LEU A 83 -2.37 -6.83 6.07
C LEU A 83 -3.84 -6.87 5.66
N THR A 84 -4.18 -6.41 4.44
CA THR A 84 -5.55 -6.50 3.93
C THR A 84 -6.04 -7.93 3.68
N GLY A 85 -5.11 -8.88 3.59
CA GLY A 85 -5.39 -10.31 3.52
C GLY A 85 -5.41 -11.03 4.87
N ASP A 86 -5.12 -10.35 5.99
CA ASP A 86 -5.11 -10.98 7.31
C ASP A 86 -6.53 -11.37 7.75
N THR A 87 -6.78 -12.68 7.84
CA THR A 87 -8.03 -13.23 8.38
C THR A 87 -7.88 -13.76 9.81
N THR A 88 -6.71 -13.57 10.44
CA THR A 88 -6.42 -14.13 11.77
C THR A 88 -6.96 -13.29 12.93
N GLY A 89 -7.40 -12.04 12.65
CA GLY A 89 -7.87 -11.09 13.66
C GLY A 89 -6.74 -10.34 14.40
N LYS A 90 -5.47 -10.68 14.15
CA LYS A 90 -4.32 -10.01 14.79
C LYS A 90 -4.23 -8.54 14.40
N LEU A 91 -4.48 -8.22 13.13
CA LEU A 91 -4.51 -6.83 12.69
C LEU A 91 -5.59 -6.02 13.42
N ALA A 92 -6.77 -6.60 13.64
CA ALA A 92 -7.84 -5.95 14.40
C ALA A 92 -7.37 -5.64 15.84
N MET A 93 -6.74 -6.60 16.54
CA MET A 93 -6.20 -6.37 17.88
C MET A 93 -5.17 -5.23 17.93
N LEU A 94 -4.24 -5.19 16.97
CA LEU A 94 -3.16 -4.19 16.92
C LEU A 94 -3.67 -2.78 16.60
N THR A 95 -4.83 -2.68 15.95
CA THR A 95 -5.42 -1.41 15.51
C THR A 95 -6.58 -0.95 16.40
N GLY A 96 -6.88 -1.68 17.48
CA GLY A 96 -7.98 -1.37 18.39
C GLY A 96 -9.36 -1.75 17.87
N GLY A 97 -9.44 -2.62 16.85
CA GLY A 97 -10.66 -3.24 16.37
C GLY A 97 -11.04 -4.51 17.14
N ASP A 98 -12.23 -5.03 16.87
CA ASP A 98 -12.73 -6.28 17.46
C ASP A 98 -12.15 -7.51 16.71
N PRO A 99 -11.33 -8.36 17.35
CA PRO A 99 -10.79 -9.56 16.72
C PRO A 99 -11.84 -10.63 16.41
N ALA A 100 -13.00 -10.61 17.07
CA ALA A 100 -14.10 -11.53 16.78
C ALA A 100 -14.88 -11.11 15.50
N ASN A 101 -14.71 -9.87 15.07
CA ASN A 101 -15.29 -9.31 13.86
C ASN A 101 -14.23 -8.48 13.10
N PRO A 102 -13.22 -9.14 12.49
CA PRO A 102 -12.14 -8.44 11.81
C PRO A 102 -12.68 -7.60 10.65
N ALA A 103 -11.95 -6.51 10.34
CA ALA A 103 -12.31 -5.62 9.25
C ALA A 103 -12.46 -6.38 7.93
N ASP A 104 -13.62 -6.21 7.27
CA ASP A 104 -13.77 -6.62 5.89
C ASP A 104 -13.39 -5.46 4.98
N PHE A 105 -12.30 -5.62 4.24
CA PHE A 105 -11.85 -4.65 3.26
C PHE A 105 -12.58 -4.77 1.91
N GLY A 106 -13.34 -5.85 1.68
CA GLY A 106 -13.92 -6.14 0.38
C GLY A 106 -12.89 -6.55 -0.69
N GLU A 107 -13.38 -6.99 -1.85
CA GLU A 107 -12.54 -7.50 -2.94
C GLU A 107 -11.73 -6.40 -3.64
N ASP A 108 -12.32 -5.22 -3.83
CA ASP A 108 -11.68 -4.11 -4.56
C ASP A 108 -10.41 -3.61 -3.88
N ILE A 109 -10.47 -3.38 -2.55
CA ILE A 109 -9.28 -2.96 -1.78
C ILE A 109 -8.22 -4.06 -1.82
N LYS A 110 -8.60 -5.33 -1.63
CA LYS A 110 -7.65 -6.47 -1.68
C LYS A 110 -7.01 -6.61 -3.06
N ALA A 111 -7.75 -6.38 -4.14
CA ALA A 111 -7.22 -6.40 -5.50
C ALA A 111 -6.23 -5.25 -5.72
N LYS A 112 -6.59 -4.02 -5.32
CA LYS A 112 -5.73 -2.85 -5.51
C LYS A 112 -4.46 -2.89 -4.66
N THR A 113 -4.51 -3.43 -3.44
CA THR A 113 -3.30 -3.64 -2.63
C THR A 113 -2.36 -4.68 -3.24
N LYS A 114 -2.88 -5.76 -3.82
CA LYS A 114 -2.08 -6.74 -4.59
C LYS A 114 -1.43 -6.12 -5.82
N ILE A 115 -2.19 -5.34 -6.60
CA ILE A 115 -1.66 -4.60 -7.76
C ILE A 115 -0.52 -3.69 -7.32
N MET A 116 -0.67 -2.93 -6.23
CA MET A 116 0.41 -2.09 -5.67
C MET A 116 1.64 -2.89 -5.23
N ALA A 117 1.45 -4.09 -4.67
CA ALA A 117 2.53 -4.99 -4.28
C ALA A 117 3.28 -5.60 -5.47
N GLY A 118 2.68 -5.63 -6.66
CA GLY A 118 3.24 -6.32 -7.83
C GLY A 118 3.02 -7.83 -7.79
N SER A 119 2.02 -8.28 -7.04
CA SER A 119 1.58 -9.67 -7.00
C SER A 119 0.30 -9.79 -7.82
N ASP A 120 0.42 -10.25 -9.06
CA ASP A 120 -0.73 -10.66 -9.89
C ASP A 120 -1.25 -12.05 -9.49
#